data_AF-R0DI56-F1
#
_entry.id   AF-R0DI56-F1
#
_cell.length_a   1.000
_cell.length_b   1.000
_cell.length_c   1.000
_cell.angle_alpha   90.00
_cell.angle_beta   90.00
_cell.angle_gamma   90.00
#
_symmetry.space_group_name_H-M   'P 1'
#
loop_
_entity.id
_entity.type
_entity.pdbx_description
1 polymer ?
#
loop_
_entity_poly.entity_id
_entity_poly.type
_entity_poly.pdbx_seq_one_letter_code
_entity_poly.pdbx_strand_id
1 'polypeptide(L)'
;MKTTDFAMLVNQFIMEYLVAARDLSPNTVLSYRDSIVLLITFMSNVHGKRPEALEIADITAERVEEFLGWLESERTNSPSTRNIRLAAIHSLFRYLCSQRPEHIFHSQQILSIPVKKTAQTEVTYLDTAQTEKLLAAPDATTAKGKRDLALLCLLYDSGCRVQELADVRMSDIRFTVPPQVTLTGKGRKTRTVPLMKETAAILRNYIDCYRLDTPRWADMPLFFNHREEKLTRQGITYILQKYAEDAGIGKITPHILRHSKAVHLTEADINPVYIRDFLGHTDLKVTQIYSKASVKMKRDAIEKLAGQKTPLPETDSLVKTKNWVDDKDLMIWLNSLGH
;
A
#
# COMPACT_ATOMS: atom_id res chain seq x y z
N MET A 1 -34.60 2.66 -28.94
CA MET A 1 -34.11 3.50 -27.83
C MET A 1 -33.36 4.68 -28.40
N LYS A 2 -33.65 5.91 -27.95
CA LYS A 2 -32.78 7.05 -28.28
C LYS A 2 -31.58 6.98 -27.35
N THR A 3 -30.39 6.77 -27.90
CA THR A 3 -29.14 6.87 -27.13
C THR A 3 -28.99 8.32 -26.64
N THR A 4 -28.90 8.53 -25.33
CA THR A 4 -28.58 9.87 -24.82
C THR A 4 -27.14 10.21 -25.14
N ASP A 5 -26.85 11.50 -25.32
CA ASP A 5 -25.49 11.99 -25.56
C ASP A 5 -24.53 11.55 -24.44
N PHE A 6 -25.04 11.48 -23.20
CA PHE A 6 -24.30 10.98 -22.04
C PHE A 6 -23.83 9.53 -22.21
N ALA A 7 -24.71 8.60 -22.62
CA ALA A 7 -24.35 7.20 -22.78
C ALA A 7 -23.26 6.99 -23.84
N MET A 8 -23.36 7.73 -24.96
CA MET A 8 -22.35 7.72 -26.02
C MET A 8 -20.99 8.24 -25.52
N LEU A 9 -20.99 9.37 -24.81
CA LEU A 9 -19.78 9.98 -24.26
C LEU A 9 -19.12 9.12 -23.17
N VAL A 10 -19.90 8.44 -22.34
CA VAL A 10 -19.37 7.47 -21.35
C VAL A 10 -18.70 6.29 -22.06
N ASN A 11 -19.31 5.76 -23.13
CA ASN A 11 -18.71 4.68 -23.89
C ASN A 11 -17.37 5.09 -24.53
N GLN A 12 -17.34 6.25 -25.21
CA GLN A 12 -16.10 6.80 -25.78
C GLN A 12 -15.06 7.10 -24.71
N PHE A 13 -15.48 7.64 -23.56
CA PHE A 13 -14.59 7.88 -22.43
C PHE A 13 -13.89 6.58 -22.00
N ILE A 14 -14.64 5.50 -21.80
CA ILE A 14 -14.10 4.24 -21.28
C ILE A 14 -13.27 3.50 -22.34
N MET A 15 -13.79 3.37 -23.56
CA MET A 15 -13.22 2.51 -24.59
C MET A 15 -12.09 3.19 -25.37
N GLU A 16 -12.13 4.51 -25.53
CA GLU A 16 -11.18 5.25 -26.36
C GLU A 16 -10.30 6.16 -25.50
N TYR A 17 -10.89 7.08 -24.74
CA TYR A 17 -10.11 8.09 -24.03
C TYR A 17 -9.23 7.50 -22.91
N LEU A 18 -9.77 6.61 -22.07
CA LEU A 18 -9.00 6.00 -20.99
C LEU A 18 -7.91 5.04 -21.50
N VAL A 19 -8.17 4.35 -22.61
CA VAL A 19 -7.26 3.33 -23.16
C VAL A 19 -6.24 3.96 -24.12
N ALA A 20 -6.70 4.64 -25.17
CA ALA A 20 -5.83 5.12 -26.24
C ALA A 20 -5.18 6.46 -25.91
N ALA A 21 -5.94 7.43 -25.38
CA ALA A 21 -5.41 8.78 -25.15
C ALA A 21 -4.63 8.90 -23.82
N ARG A 22 -5.04 8.14 -22.80
CA ARG A 22 -4.45 8.23 -21.44
C ARG A 22 -3.52 7.06 -21.11
N ASP A 23 -3.46 6.02 -21.95
CA ASP A 23 -2.65 4.80 -21.77
C ASP A 23 -2.75 4.24 -20.34
N LEU A 24 -3.97 4.22 -19.80
CA LEU A 24 -4.19 3.74 -18.44
C LEU A 24 -4.13 2.21 -18.39
N SER A 25 -3.52 1.68 -17.33
CA SER A 25 -3.48 0.23 -17.12
C SER A 25 -4.90 -0.35 -17.03
N PRO A 26 -5.13 -1.60 -17.50
CA PRO A 26 -6.46 -2.22 -17.54
C PRO A 26 -7.21 -2.17 -16.21
N ASN A 27 -6.51 -2.38 -15.09
CA ASN A 27 -7.12 -2.30 -13.75
C ASN A 27 -7.62 -0.89 -13.39
N THR A 28 -6.95 0.16 -13.87
CA THR A 28 -7.39 1.55 -13.68
C THR A 28 -8.64 1.83 -14.51
N VAL A 29 -8.68 1.34 -15.76
CA VAL A 29 -9.87 1.44 -16.62
C VAL A 29 -11.06 0.73 -15.97
N LEU A 30 -10.88 -0.50 -15.48
CA LEU A 30 -11.92 -1.24 -14.74
C LEU A 30 -12.38 -0.48 -13.50
N SER A 31 -11.44 0.05 -12.71
CA SER A 31 -11.78 0.86 -11.53
C SER A 31 -12.61 2.09 -11.89
N TYR A 32 -12.27 2.81 -12.98
CA TYR A 32 -13.01 3.99 -13.41
C TYR A 32 -14.38 3.64 -13.96
N ARG A 33 -14.47 2.59 -14.78
CA ARG A 33 -15.74 2.03 -15.26
C ARG A 33 -16.65 1.69 -14.09
N ASP A 34 -16.16 0.96 -13.10
CA ASP A 34 -16.96 0.55 -11.94
C ASP A 34 -17.45 1.77 -11.13
N SER A 35 -16.65 2.85 -11.08
CA SER A 35 -17.10 4.11 -10.47
C SER A 35 -18.27 4.74 -11.23
N ILE A 36 -18.22 4.74 -12.56
CA ILE A 36 -19.28 5.30 -13.41
C ILE A 36 -20.54 4.45 -13.33
N VAL A 37 -20.40 3.11 -13.34
CA VAL A 37 -21.53 2.19 -13.14
C VAL A 37 -22.21 2.47 -11.80
N LEU A 38 -21.44 2.62 -10.72
CA LEU A 38 -22.01 2.96 -9.41
C LEU A 38 -22.72 4.32 -9.40
N LEU A 39 -22.19 5.33 -10.08
CA LEU A 39 -22.84 6.63 -10.21
C LEU A 39 -24.18 6.50 -10.96
N ILE A 40 -24.22 5.78 -12.08
CA ILE A 40 -25.45 5.54 -12.84
C ILE A 40 -26.47 4.76 -12.00
N THR A 41 -26.04 3.73 -11.27
CA THR A 41 -26.91 2.98 -10.35
C THR A 41 -27.45 3.88 -9.24
N PHE A 42 -26.63 4.75 -8.66
CA PHE A 42 -27.07 5.72 -7.67
C PHE A 42 -28.14 6.67 -8.24
N MET A 43 -27.89 7.24 -9.43
CA MET A 43 -28.86 8.12 -10.10
C MET A 43 -30.20 7.43 -10.37
N SER A 44 -30.16 6.16 -10.75
CA SER A 44 -31.37 5.36 -10.96
C SER A 44 -32.11 5.06 -9.66
N ASN A 45 -31.40 4.63 -8.62
CA ASN A 45 -32.03 4.14 -7.40
C ASN A 45 -32.47 5.26 -6.44
N VAL A 46 -31.72 6.37 -6.39
CA VAL A 46 -31.93 7.46 -5.44
C VAL A 46 -32.71 8.61 -6.07
N HIS A 47 -32.42 8.95 -7.33
CA HIS A 47 -33.10 10.05 -8.04
C HIS A 47 -34.13 9.58 -9.08
N GLY A 48 -34.36 8.28 -9.21
CA GLY A 48 -35.34 7.72 -10.16
C GLY A 48 -34.99 7.95 -11.63
N LYS A 49 -33.75 8.37 -11.93
CA LYS A 49 -33.30 8.68 -13.29
C LYS A 49 -32.82 7.41 -13.97
N ARG A 50 -33.68 6.85 -14.83
CA ARG A 50 -33.35 5.65 -15.59
C ARG A 50 -32.06 5.86 -16.40
N PRO A 51 -31.16 4.86 -16.49
CA PRO A 51 -29.90 4.99 -17.21
C PRO A 51 -30.03 5.53 -18.63
N GLU A 52 -31.14 5.22 -19.30
CA GLU A 52 -31.37 5.52 -20.72
C GLU A 52 -32.00 6.90 -20.95
N ALA A 53 -32.39 7.57 -19.87
CA ALA A 53 -32.85 8.96 -19.87
C ALA A 53 -31.87 9.89 -19.15
N LEU A 54 -30.72 9.37 -18.71
CA LEU A 54 -29.73 10.15 -17.97
C LEU A 54 -28.95 11.06 -18.92
N GLU A 55 -28.92 12.35 -18.57
CA GLU A 55 -28.19 13.39 -19.32
C GLU A 55 -27.02 13.96 -18.50
N ILE A 56 -26.11 14.69 -19.15
CA ILE A 56 -24.99 15.35 -18.45
C ILE A 56 -25.52 16.30 -17.36
N ALA A 57 -26.54 17.10 -17.71
CA ALA A 57 -27.14 18.08 -16.80
C ALA A 57 -27.78 17.46 -15.54
N ASP A 58 -28.12 16.16 -15.59
CA ASP A 58 -28.62 15.45 -14.42
C ASP A 58 -27.53 15.16 -13.38
N ILE A 59 -26.24 15.25 -13.72
CA ILE A 59 -25.15 14.96 -12.79
C ILE A 59 -24.63 16.27 -12.21
N THR A 60 -25.34 16.85 -11.23
CA THR A 60 -24.92 18.10 -10.58
C THR A 60 -23.85 17.87 -9.52
N ALA A 61 -23.16 18.94 -9.12
CA ALA A 61 -22.19 18.86 -8.02
C ALA A 61 -22.83 18.35 -6.72
N GLU A 62 -24.04 18.82 -6.39
CA GLU A 62 -24.85 18.36 -5.26
C GLU A 62 -25.12 16.84 -5.33
N ARG A 63 -25.57 16.34 -6.48
CA ARG A 63 -25.83 14.89 -6.67
C ARG A 63 -24.54 14.06 -6.62
N VAL A 64 -23.40 14.61 -7.05
CA VAL A 64 -22.11 13.96 -6.87
C VAL A 64 -21.73 13.92 -5.39
N GLU A 65 -21.96 14.99 -4.62
CA GLU A 65 -21.71 14.98 -3.17
C GLU A 65 -22.62 13.98 -2.44
N GLU A 66 -23.90 13.91 -2.80
CA GLU A 66 -24.85 12.91 -2.30
C GLU A 66 -24.40 11.49 -2.67
N PHE A 67 -23.97 11.25 -3.91
CA PHE A 67 -23.40 9.96 -4.33
C PHE A 67 -22.21 9.57 -3.47
N LEU A 68 -21.30 10.51 -3.20
CA LEU A 68 -20.13 10.24 -2.37
C LEU A 68 -20.52 9.96 -0.91
N GLY A 69 -21.58 10.59 -0.39
CA GLY A 69 -22.17 10.26 0.91
C GLY A 69 -22.79 8.86 0.93
N TRP A 70 -23.54 8.52 -0.10
CA TRP A 70 -24.16 7.19 -0.29
C TRP A 70 -23.11 6.06 -0.36
N LEU A 71 -21.96 6.31 -0.98
CA LEU A 71 -20.86 5.34 -0.97
C LEU A 71 -20.37 5.04 0.46
N GLU A 72 -20.32 6.04 1.33
CA GLU A 72 -19.87 5.88 2.71
C GLU A 72 -20.95 5.25 3.59
N SER A 73 -22.20 5.69 3.50
CA SER A 73 -23.30 5.21 4.35
C SER A 73 -23.81 3.83 3.94
N GLU A 74 -24.21 3.67 2.68
CA GLU A 74 -24.90 2.47 2.21
C GLU A 74 -23.93 1.37 1.77
N ARG A 75 -22.77 1.76 1.23
CA ARG A 75 -21.76 0.81 0.73
C ARG A 75 -20.56 0.65 1.65
N THR A 76 -20.57 1.31 2.81
CA THR A 76 -19.50 1.26 3.83
C THR A 76 -18.09 1.48 3.26
N ASN A 77 -17.99 2.27 2.19
CA ASN A 77 -16.71 2.52 1.54
C ASN A 77 -15.85 3.44 2.40
N SER A 78 -14.55 3.10 2.51
CA SER A 78 -13.59 3.97 3.17
C SER A 78 -13.48 5.33 2.46
N PRO A 79 -13.08 6.41 3.17
CA PRO A 79 -12.79 7.71 2.54
C PRO A 79 -11.78 7.64 1.38
N SER A 80 -10.81 6.71 1.43
CA SER A 80 -9.86 6.48 0.34
C SER A 80 -10.56 5.92 -0.90
N THR A 81 -11.41 4.91 -0.71
CA THR A 81 -12.24 4.34 -1.79
C THR A 81 -13.16 5.41 -2.38
N ARG A 82 -13.83 6.22 -1.54
CA ARG A 82 -14.64 7.37 -1.97
C ARG A 82 -13.84 8.33 -2.86
N ASN A 83 -12.62 8.68 -2.47
CA ASN A 83 -11.77 9.59 -3.23
C ASN A 83 -11.30 8.98 -4.58
N ILE A 84 -11.06 7.68 -4.66
CA ILE A 84 -10.80 6.99 -5.94
C ILE A 84 -12.01 7.11 -6.89
N ARG A 85 -13.22 6.93 -6.35
CA ARG A 85 -14.47 7.07 -7.10
C ARG A 85 -14.65 8.52 -7.60
N LEU A 86 -14.40 9.51 -6.75
CA LEU A 86 -14.39 10.93 -7.14
C LEU A 86 -13.35 11.24 -8.22
N ALA A 87 -12.15 10.66 -8.15
CA ALA A 87 -11.12 10.85 -9.17
C ALA A 87 -11.57 10.35 -10.56
N ALA A 88 -12.33 9.24 -10.61
CA ALA A 88 -12.92 8.75 -11.86
C ALA A 88 -13.98 9.73 -12.40
N ILE A 89 -14.84 10.28 -11.54
CA ILE A 89 -15.83 11.30 -11.90
C ILE A 89 -15.12 12.56 -12.43
N HIS A 90 -14.10 13.07 -11.73
CA HIS A 90 -13.29 14.19 -12.22
C HIS A 90 -12.63 13.89 -13.56
N SER A 91 -12.19 12.65 -13.80
CA SER A 91 -11.62 12.28 -15.09
C SER A 91 -12.66 12.31 -16.21
N LEU A 92 -13.89 11.85 -15.94
CA LEU A 92 -15.01 11.93 -16.89
C LEU A 92 -15.36 13.38 -17.20
N PHE A 93 -15.53 14.24 -16.18
CA PHE A 93 -15.93 15.64 -16.41
C PHE A 93 -14.83 16.49 -17.05
N ARG A 94 -13.54 16.17 -16.85
CA ARG A 94 -12.47 16.78 -17.66
C ARG A 94 -12.55 16.36 -19.13
N TYR A 95 -12.88 15.10 -19.40
CA TYR A 95 -13.11 14.64 -20.77
C TYR A 95 -14.31 15.35 -21.38
N LEU A 96 -15.45 15.44 -20.67
CA LEU A 96 -16.66 16.12 -21.15
C LEU A 96 -16.41 17.59 -21.49
N CYS A 97 -15.61 18.33 -20.71
CA CYS A 97 -15.22 19.70 -21.05
C CYS A 97 -14.60 19.84 -22.45
N SER A 98 -13.87 18.81 -22.91
CA SER A 98 -13.22 18.83 -24.23
C SER A 98 -14.16 18.44 -25.37
N GLN A 99 -15.23 17.68 -25.08
CA GLN A 99 -16.16 17.17 -26.08
C GLN A 99 -17.43 18.03 -26.21
N ARG A 100 -17.87 18.65 -25.12
CA ARG A 100 -19.10 19.43 -25.01
C ARG A 100 -18.83 20.76 -24.27
N PRO A 101 -18.28 21.78 -24.96
CA PRO A 101 -17.96 23.08 -24.36
C PRO A 101 -19.15 23.76 -23.64
N GLU A 102 -20.37 23.51 -24.10
CA GLU A 102 -21.63 23.98 -23.49
C GLU A 102 -21.81 23.54 -22.03
N HIS A 103 -21.12 22.48 -21.61
CA HIS A 103 -21.17 21.95 -20.24
C HIS A 103 -19.95 22.32 -19.39
N ILE A 104 -19.05 23.22 -19.85
CA ILE A 104 -17.83 23.56 -19.11
C ILE A 104 -18.13 24.11 -17.71
N PHE A 105 -19.06 25.07 -17.59
CA PHE A 105 -19.39 25.67 -16.29
C PHE A 105 -19.92 24.61 -15.30
N HIS A 106 -20.87 23.80 -15.76
CA HIS A 106 -21.42 22.68 -14.99
C HIS A 106 -20.34 21.67 -14.57
N SER A 107 -19.44 21.32 -15.50
CA SER A 107 -18.33 20.41 -15.25
C SER A 107 -17.32 20.98 -14.24
N GLN A 108 -17.05 22.29 -14.29
CA GLN A 108 -16.17 22.98 -13.33
C GLN A 108 -16.72 22.92 -11.90
N GLN A 109 -18.04 23.04 -11.72
CA GLN A 109 -18.66 22.88 -10.39
C GLN A 109 -18.37 21.49 -9.81
N ILE A 110 -18.50 20.44 -10.62
CA ILE A 110 -18.19 19.06 -10.18
C ILE A 110 -16.70 18.87 -9.92
N LEU A 111 -15.84 19.43 -10.78
CA LEU A 111 -14.39 19.36 -10.62
C LEU A 111 -13.86 20.12 -9.38
N SER A 112 -14.67 21.02 -8.82
CA SER A 112 -14.35 21.78 -7.62
C SER A 112 -14.60 21.00 -6.32
N ILE A 113 -15.30 19.86 -6.38
CA ILE A 113 -15.59 19.02 -5.22
C ILE A 113 -14.27 18.53 -4.63
N PRO A 114 -13.95 18.87 -3.37
CA PRO A 114 -12.68 18.51 -2.77
C PRO A 114 -12.62 17.01 -2.44
N VAL A 115 -11.43 16.44 -2.55
CA VAL A 115 -11.16 15.12 -1.97
C VAL A 115 -11.30 15.19 -0.45
N LYS A 116 -11.92 14.17 0.15
CA LYS A 116 -12.07 14.09 1.61
C LYS A 116 -10.70 13.86 2.22
N LYS A 117 -10.25 14.76 3.11
CA LYS A 117 -8.98 14.59 3.82
C LYS A 117 -9.08 13.34 4.70
N THR A 118 -8.06 12.51 4.67
CA THR A 118 -7.96 11.31 5.48
C THR A 118 -6.72 11.39 6.35
N ALA A 119 -6.82 10.99 7.62
CA ALA A 119 -5.64 10.77 8.43
C ALA A 119 -4.72 9.77 7.70
N GLN A 120 -3.43 10.08 7.65
CA GLN A 120 -2.46 9.17 7.08
C GLN A 120 -2.36 7.97 8.02
N THR A 121 -2.85 6.81 7.60
CA THR A 121 -2.77 5.58 8.38
C THR A 121 -1.29 5.29 8.66
N GLU A 122 -0.95 5.02 9.91
CA GLU A 122 0.39 4.52 10.26
C GLU A 122 0.67 3.26 9.43
N VAL A 123 1.88 3.17 8.88
CA VAL A 123 2.26 2.00 8.10
C VAL A 123 2.29 0.81 9.02
N THR A 124 1.37 -0.13 8.83
CA THR A 124 1.42 -1.42 9.53
C THR A 124 2.56 -2.25 8.96
N TYR A 125 3.46 -2.70 9.84
CA TYR A 125 4.57 -3.60 9.53
C TYR A 125 4.74 -4.61 10.66
N LEU A 126 5.27 -5.78 10.31
CA LEU A 126 5.78 -6.78 11.26
C LEU A 126 7.18 -6.38 11.74
N ASP A 127 7.43 -6.48 13.04
CA ASP A 127 8.77 -6.38 13.59
C ASP A 127 9.63 -7.60 13.22
N THR A 128 10.91 -7.57 13.63
CA THR A 128 11.86 -8.65 13.33
C THR A 128 11.43 -10.00 13.91
N ALA A 129 10.97 -10.04 15.16
CA ALA A 129 10.58 -11.28 15.83
C ALA A 129 9.32 -11.91 15.22
N GLN A 130 8.32 -11.08 14.88
CA GLN A 130 7.12 -11.49 14.15
C GLN A 130 7.48 -12.01 12.75
N THR A 131 8.40 -11.34 12.07
CA THR A 131 8.86 -11.75 10.73
C THR A 131 9.58 -13.10 10.79
N GLU A 132 10.48 -13.29 11.75
CA GLU A 132 11.16 -14.58 11.96
C GLU A 132 10.16 -15.70 12.24
N LYS A 133 9.18 -15.46 13.12
CA LYS A 133 8.14 -16.44 13.43
C LYS A 133 7.30 -16.81 12.20
N LEU A 134 6.91 -15.82 11.39
CA LEU A 134 6.17 -16.05 10.15
C LEU A 134 6.98 -16.89 9.16
N LEU A 135 8.25 -16.54 8.94
CA LEU A 135 9.11 -17.22 7.97
C LEU A 135 9.51 -18.62 8.44
N ALA A 136 9.49 -18.91 9.74
CA ALA A 136 9.73 -20.24 10.29
C ALA A 136 8.49 -21.15 10.33
N ALA A 137 7.29 -20.61 10.10
CA ALA A 137 6.03 -21.35 10.24
C ALA A 137 5.82 -22.50 9.22
N PRO A 138 6.25 -22.41 7.94
CA PRO A 138 6.08 -23.50 6.99
C PRO A 138 6.93 -24.74 7.32
N ASP A 139 6.29 -25.92 7.29
CA ASP A 139 6.97 -27.21 7.49
C ASP A 139 7.88 -27.59 6.30
N ALA A 140 9.18 -27.33 6.45
CA ALA A 140 10.20 -27.60 5.45
C ALA A 140 10.45 -29.10 5.16
N THR A 141 9.81 -30.02 5.87
CA THR A 141 9.92 -31.47 5.60
C THR A 141 9.03 -31.91 4.43
N THR A 142 7.95 -31.17 4.15
CA THR A 142 7.00 -31.48 3.07
C THR A 142 7.31 -30.70 1.80
N ALA A 143 7.04 -31.27 0.62
CA ALA A 143 7.22 -30.57 -0.65
C ALA A 143 6.40 -29.26 -0.71
N LYS A 144 5.18 -29.27 -0.18
CA LYS A 144 4.32 -28.08 -0.12
C LYS A 144 4.89 -27.03 0.83
N GLY A 145 5.34 -27.41 2.01
CA GLY A 145 5.92 -26.47 2.97
C GLY A 145 7.25 -25.89 2.50
N LYS A 146 8.08 -26.64 1.76
CA LYS A 146 9.28 -26.09 1.07
C LYS A 146 8.91 -25.00 0.06
N ARG A 147 7.88 -25.23 -0.76
CA ARG A 147 7.38 -24.22 -1.70
C ARG A 147 6.90 -22.97 -0.98
N ASP A 148 6.05 -23.16 0.03
CA ASP A 148 5.45 -22.04 0.75
C ASP A 148 6.51 -21.25 1.54
N LEU A 149 7.50 -21.92 2.14
CA LEU A 149 8.69 -21.31 2.75
C LEU A 149 9.47 -20.45 1.76
N ALA A 150 9.84 -21.02 0.61
CA ALA A 150 10.58 -20.31 -0.44
C ALA A 150 9.80 -19.09 -0.96
N LEU A 151 8.48 -19.22 -1.10
CA LEU A 151 7.59 -18.15 -1.51
C LEU A 151 7.57 -17.00 -0.49
N LEU A 152 7.41 -17.30 0.80
CA LEU A 152 7.36 -16.28 1.86
C LEU A 152 8.73 -15.60 2.04
N CYS A 153 9.81 -16.36 2.05
CA CYS A 153 11.17 -15.82 2.13
C CYS A 153 11.49 -14.92 0.94
N LEU A 154 11.17 -15.33 -0.30
CA LEU A 154 11.40 -14.49 -1.47
C LEU A 154 10.53 -13.22 -1.44
N LEU A 155 9.26 -13.32 -1.03
CA LEU A 155 8.37 -12.17 -0.90
C LEU A 155 8.90 -11.13 0.08
N TYR A 156 9.34 -11.56 1.26
CA TYR A 156 9.95 -10.68 2.26
C TYR A 156 11.28 -10.12 1.77
N ASP A 157 12.20 -11.00 1.37
CA ASP A 157 13.59 -10.61 1.12
C ASP A 157 13.72 -9.69 -0.08
N SER A 158 13.03 -9.98 -1.19
CA SER A 158 13.01 -9.11 -2.38
C SER A 158 12.15 -7.85 -2.20
N GLY A 159 11.29 -7.82 -1.18
CA GLY A 159 10.28 -6.78 -0.98
C GLY A 159 9.37 -6.57 -2.19
N CYS A 160 9.18 -7.57 -3.05
CA CYS A 160 8.43 -7.44 -4.30
C CYS A 160 6.91 -7.24 -4.07
N ARG A 161 6.19 -6.79 -5.10
CA ARG A 161 4.72 -6.77 -5.08
C ARG A 161 4.20 -8.19 -5.29
N VAL A 162 3.01 -8.50 -4.75
CA VAL A 162 2.39 -9.83 -4.92
C VAL A 162 2.23 -10.25 -6.39
N GLN A 163 1.95 -9.30 -7.29
CA GLN A 163 1.86 -9.59 -8.72
C GLN A 163 3.24 -9.88 -9.32
N GLU A 164 4.28 -9.17 -8.88
CA GLU A 164 5.65 -9.45 -9.31
C GLU A 164 6.02 -10.86 -8.89
N LEU A 165 5.77 -11.27 -7.63
CA LEU A 165 6.01 -12.63 -7.15
C LEU A 165 5.25 -13.70 -7.95
N ALA A 166 3.98 -13.44 -8.27
CA ALA A 166 3.14 -14.36 -9.05
C ALA A 166 3.65 -14.56 -10.49
N ASP A 167 4.34 -13.57 -11.05
CA ASP A 167 4.82 -13.58 -12.42
C ASP A 167 6.30 -13.96 -12.55
N VAL A 168 7.04 -14.10 -11.43
CA VAL A 168 8.45 -14.55 -11.43
C VAL A 168 8.56 -15.94 -12.04
N ARG A 169 9.50 -16.11 -12.95
CA ARG A 169 9.85 -17.38 -13.61
C ARG A 169 11.14 -17.96 -13.05
N MET A 170 11.41 -19.22 -13.36
CA MET A 170 12.70 -19.84 -13.04
C MET A 170 13.89 -19.09 -13.65
N SER A 171 13.78 -18.64 -14.90
CA SER A 171 14.82 -17.86 -15.60
C SER A 171 15.11 -16.49 -14.98
N ASP A 172 14.21 -15.96 -14.15
CA ASP A 172 14.40 -14.68 -13.47
C ASP A 172 15.34 -14.79 -12.25
N ILE A 173 15.62 -16.02 -11.78
CA ILE A 173 16.49 -16.29 -10.63
C ILE A 173 17.90 -16.61 -11.10
N ARG A 174 18.87 -15.87 -10.57
CA ARG A 174 20.29 -16.12 -10.80
C ARG A 174 20.97 -16.41 -9.47
N PHE A 175 21.57 -17.58 -9.37
CA PHE A 175 22.24 -18.05 -8.15
C PHE A 175 23.74 -17.75 -8.07
N THR A 176 24.34 -17.16 -9.11
CA THR A 176 25.74 -16.69 -9.07
C THR A 176 25.87 -15.59 -8.02
N VAL A 177 26.96 -15.59 -7.26
CA VAL A 177 27.13 -14.64 -6.15
C VAL A 177 27.33 -13.20 -6.67
N PRO A 178 26.62 -12.19 -6.13
CA PRO A 178 25.51 -12.31 -5.19
C PRO A 178 24.23 -12.83 -5.87
N PRO A 179 23.50 -13.77 -5.25
CA PRO A 179 22.27 -14.29 -5.83
C PRO A 179 21.26 -13.15 -6.01
N GLN A 180 20.45 -13.20 -7.07
CA GLN A 180 19.55 -12.11 -7.43
C GLN A 180 18.28 -12.63 -8.12
N VAL A 181 17.22 -11.84 -8.03
CA VAL A 181 15.96 -12.03 -8.78
C VAL A 181 15.70 -10.83 -9.69
N THR A 182 15.24 -11.09 -10.90
CA THR A 182 14.74 -10.06 -11.81
C THR A 182 13.22 -9.94 -11.65
N LEU A 183 12.74 -8.74 -11.36
CA LEU A 183 11.32 -8.47 -11.13
C LEU A 183 10.79 -7.54 -12.22
N THR A 184 9.69 -7.94 -12.84
CA THR A 184 9.02 -7.15 -13.88
C THR A 184 7.77 -6.48 -13.32
N GLY A 185 7.79 -5.16 -13.19
CA GLY A 185 6.71 -4.35 -12.62
C GLY A 185 5.79 -3.70 -13.65
N LYS A 186 4.99 -2.73 -13.18
CA LYS A 186 4.04 -1.97 -14.03
C LYS A 186 4.77 -1.30 -15.19
N GLY A 187 4.19 -1.39 -16.39
CA GLY A 187 4.76 -0.82 -17.61
C GLY A 187 5.98 -1.58 -18.14
N ARG A 188 6.11 -2.89 -17.82
CA ARG A 188 7.24 -3.76 -18.20
C ARG A 188 8.61 -3.26 -17.74
N LYS A 189 8.64 -2.42 -16.70
CA LYS A 189 9.89 -1.96 -16.09
C LYS A 189 10.48 -3.09 -15.25
N THR A 190 11.70 -3.48 -15.57
CA THR A 190 12.44 -4.51 -14.84
C THR A 190 13.36 -3.88 -13.80
N ARG A 191 13.58 -4.60 -12.69
CA ARG A 191 14.65 -4.30 -11.74
C ARG A 191 15.26 -5.59 -11.23
N THR A 192 16.54 -5.57 -10.91
CA THR A 192 17.24 -6.69 -10.29
C THR A 192 17.41 -6.42 -8.81
N VAL A 193 17.05 -7.41 -7.98
CA VAL A 193 17.12 -7.33 -6.53
C VAL A 193 18.08 -8.40 -6.02
N PRO A 194 19.15 -8.01 -5.30
CA PRO A 194 20.02 -8.99 -4.65
C PRO A 194 19.26 -9.69 -3.52
N LEU A 195 19.51 -10.99 -3.38
CA LEU A 195 18.93 -11.86 -2.37
C LEU A 195 19.94 -12.18 -1.28
N MET A 196 19.44 -12.43 -0.07
CA MET A 196 20.23 -13.00 1.01
C MET A 196 20.65 -14.44 0.66
N LYS A 197 21.81 -14.85 1.19
CA LYS A 197 22.36 -16.19 0.96
C LYS A 197 21.39 -17.27 1.45
N GLU A 198 20.72 -17.00 2.57
CA GLU A 198 19.74 -17.87 3.23
C GLU A 198 18.51 -18.06 2.34
N THR A 199 17.95 -16.96 1.79
CA THR A 199 16.85 -17.03 0.82
C THR A 199 17.23 -17.85 -0.41
N ALA A 200 18.44 -17.66 -0.92
CA ALA A 200 18.94 -18.41 -2.06
C ALA A 200 19.08 -19.91 -1.75
N ALA A 201 19.48 -20.28 -0.53
CA ALA A 201 19.58 -21.67 -0.10
C ALA A 201 18.18 -22.31 0.02
N ILE A 202 17.21 -21.59 0.58
CA ILE A 202 15.81 -22.04 0.68
C ILE A 202 15.20 -22.25 -0.71
N LEU A 203 15.44 -21.31 -1.63
CA LEU A 203 14.98 -21.43 -3.03
C LEU A 203 15.57 -22.65 -3.73
N ARG A 204 16.87 -22.95 -3.54
CA ARG A 204 17.48 -24.16 -4.09
C ARG A 204 16.81 -25.43 -3.57
N ASN A 205 16.59 -25.54 -2.26
CA ASN A 205 15.93 -26.71 -1.67
C ASN A 205 14.52 -26.93 -2.26
N TYR A 206 13.77 -25.85 -2.51
CA TYR A 206 12.50 -25.92 -3.22
C TYR A 206 12.67 -26.39 -4.69
N ILE A 207 13.58 -25.77 -5.44
CA ILE A 207 13.85 -26.08 -6.85
C ILE A 207 14.28 -27.54 -7.01
N ASP A 208 15.18 -28.03 -6.17
CA ASP A 208 15.68 -29.41 -6.20
C ASP A 208 14.56 -30.41 -5.87
N CYS A 209 13.71 -30.07 -4.90
CA CYS A 209 12.57 -30.90 -4.50
C CYS A 209 11.56 -31.12 -5.64
N TYR A 210 11.37 -30.12 -6.50
CA TYR A 210 10.44 -30.18 -7.64
C TYR A 210 11.15 -30.37 -8.99
N ARG A 211 12.49 -30.47 -9.01
CA ARG A 211 13.33 -30.63 -10.21
C ARG A 211 13.07 -29.55 -11.28
N LEU A 212 13.02 -28.30 -10.83
CA LEU A 212 12.70 -27.14 -11.67
C LEU A 212 13.91 -26.61 -12.46
N ASP A 213 15.09 -27.19 -12.26
CA ASP A 213 16.37 -26.81 -12.87
C ASP A 213 16.57 -27.34 -14.30
N THR A 214 15.51 -27.79 -14.96
CA THR A 214 15.57 -28.29 -16.35
C THR A 214 15.10 -27.23 -17.35
N PRO A 215 15.56 -27.28 -18.63
CA PRO A 215 15.20 -26.29 -19.65
C PRO A 215 13.69 -26.10 -19.85
N ARG A 216 12.89 -27.16 -19.62
CA ARG A 216 11.42 -27.12 -19.67
C ARG A 216 10.84 -26.06 -18.73
N TRP A 217 11.44 -25.85 -17.58
CA TRP A 217 10.91 -24.97 -16.55
C TRP A 217 11.42 -23.53 -16.65
N ALA A 218 12.37 -23.23 -17.54
CA ALA A 218 12.99 -21.91 -17.63
C ALA A 218 11.97 -20.75 -17.77
N ASP A 219 10.94 -20.93 -18.59
CA ASP A 219 9.87 -19.96 -18.80
C ASP A 219 8.61 -20.20 -17.95
N MET A 220 8.62 -21.24 -17.14
CA MET A 220 7.50 -21.59 -16.26
C MET A 220 7.52 -20.73 -14.99
N PRO A 221 6.35 -20.49 -14.37
CA PRO A 221 6.28 -19.75 -13.11
C PRO A 221 7.10 -20.46 -12.03
N LEU A 222 7.88 -19.69 -11.28
CA LEU A 222 8.70 -20.21 -10.18
C LEU A 222 7.82 -20.88 -9.12
N PHE A 223 6.65 -20.30 -8.83
CA PHE A 223 5.66 -20.89 -7.92
C PHE A 223 4.36 -21.18 -8.64
N PHE A 224 3.87 -22.42 -8.49
CA PHE A 224 2.70 -22.91 -9.19
C PHE A 224 1.71 -23.62 -8.27
N ASN A 225 0.47 -23.72 -8.76
CA ASN A 225 -0.60 -24.49 -8.14
C ASN A 225 -0.51 -25.98 -8.54
N HIS A 226 -1.42 -26.83 -8.05
CA HIS A 226 -1.43 -28.26 -8.38
C HIS A 226 -1.67 -28.58 -9.87
N ARG A 227 -2.04 -27.59 -10.69
CA ARG A 227 -2.21 -27.69 -12.15
C ARG A 227 -1.03 -27.11 -12.93
N GLU A 228 0.10 -26.84 -12.27
CA GLU A 228 1.30 -26.22 -12.84
C GLU A 228 1.09 -24.79 -13.41
N GLU A 229 -0.02 -24.15 -13.04
CA GLU A 229 -0.30 -22.76 -13.42
C GLU A 229 0.26 -21.80 -12.36
N LYS A 230 0.57 -20.57 -12.76
CA LYS A 230 1.04 -19.53 -11.83
C LYS A 230 0.05 -19.29 -10.69
N LEU A 231 0.57 -19.07 -9.49
CA LEU A 231 -0.26 -18.71 -8.35
C LEU A 231 -0.94 -17.35 -8.59
N THR A 232 -2.20 -17.25 -8.17
CA THR A 232 -2.92 -15.97 -8.21
C THR A 232 -2.53 -15.10 -7.03
N ARG A 233 -2.77 -13.79 -7.12
CA ARG A 233 -2.58 -12.86 -5.99
C ARG A 233 -3.36 -13.29 -4.75
N GLN A 234 -4.58 -13.78 -4.95
CA GLN A 234 -5.43 -14.32 -3.90
C GLN A 234 -4.84 -15.60 -3.31
N GLY A 235 -4.30 -16.50 -4.14
CA GLY A 235 -3.63 -17.72 -3.68
C GLY A 235 -2.40 -17.42 -2.82
N ILE A 236 -1.56 -16.48 -3.23
CA ILE A 236 -0.40 -16.04 -2.45
C ILE A 236 -0.84 -15.39 -1.14
N THR A 237 -1.86 -14.52 -1.18
CA THR A 237 -2.40 -13.87 0.03
C THR A 237 -2.98 -14.89 1.00
N TYR A 238 -3.64 -15.93 0.49
CA TYR A 238 -4.17 -17.02 1.30
C TYR A 238 -3.05 -17.82 1.99
N ILE A 239 -1.98 -18.19 1.24
CA ILE A 239 -0.82 -18.88 1.81
C ILE A 239 -0.20 -18.02 2.94
N LEU A 240 0.01 -16.73 2.67
CA LEU A 240 0.54 -15.80 3.67
C LEU A 240 -0.34 -15.73 4.92
N GLN A 241 -1.65 -15.56 4.74
CA GLN A 241 -2.59 -15.43 5.86
C GLN A 241 -2.65 -16.71 6.70
N LYS A 242 -2.62 -17.88 6.06
CA LYS A 242 -2.57 -19.18 6.76
C LYS A 242 -1.37 -19.22 7.73
N TYR A 243 -0.17 -18.93 7.24
CA TYR A 243 1.02 -18.99 8.08
C TYR A 243 1.09 -17.86 9.12
N ALA A 244 0.44 -16.73 8.86
CA ALA A 244 0.28 -15.66 9.85
C ALA A 244 -0.61 -16.10 11.03
N GLU A 245 -1.66 -16.86 10.75
CA GLU A 245 -2.54 -17.46 11.76
C GLU A 245 -1.80 -18.51 12.57
N ASP A 246 -1.07 -19.42 11.89
CA ASP A 246 -0.22 -20.42 12.54
C ASP A 246 0.85 -19.77 13.46
N ALA A 247 1.36 -18.59 13.05
CA ALA A 247 2.30 -17.80 13.82
C ALA A 247 1.65 -16.88 14.87
N GLY A 248 0.32 -16.80 14.97
CA GLY A 248 -0.38 -15.92 15.91
C GLY A 248 -0.19 -14.42 15.67
N ILE A 249 0.05 -14.01 14.43
CA ILE A 249 0.30 -12.60 14.02
C ILE A 249 -1.01 -11.89 13.63
N GLY A 250 -2.06 -12.65 13.29
CA GLY A 250 -3.36 -12.12 12.90
C GLY A 250 -3.46 -11.80 11.41
N LYS A 251 -4.26 -10.79 11.06
CA LYS A 251 -4.55 -10.46 9.65
C LYS A 251 -3.40 -9.70 9.01
N ILE A 252 -2.81 -10.27 7.97
CA ILE A 252 -1.71 -9.65 7.21
C ILE A 252 -1.96 -9.69 5.70
N THR A 253 -1.20 -8.90 4.97
CA THR A 253 -1.24 -8.86 3.50
C THR A 253 0.18 -8.82 2.94
N PRO A 254 0.39 -9.18 1.66
CA PRO A 254 1.73 -9.09 1.05
C PRO A 254 2.33 -7.68 1.11
N HIS A 255 1.48 -6.64 1.12
CA HIS A 255 1.92 -5.26 1.28
C HIS A 255 2.53 -4.97 2.66
N ILE A 256 2.03 -5.62 3.72
CA ILE A 256 2.60 -5.50 5.07
C ILE A 256 4.01 -6.08 5.11
N LEU A 257 4.26 -7.25 4.51
CA LEU A 257 5.62 -7.83 4.43
C LEU A 257 6.59 -6.93 3.66
N ARG A 258 6.12 -6.34 2.56
CA ARG A 258 6.89 -5.37 1.80
C ARG A 258 7.21 -4.12 2.63
N HIS A 259 6.26 -3.64 3.44
CA HIS A 259 6.50 -2.55 4.38
C HIS A 259 7.48 -2.94 5.48
N SER A 260 7.38 -4.15 6.05
CA SER A 260 8.37 -4.68 6.98
C SER A 260 9.77 -4.66 6.39
N LYS A 261 9.97 -5.19 5.18
CA LYS A 261 11.28 -5.14 4.53
C LYS A 261 11.78 -3.70 4.37
N ALA A 262 10.91 -2.77 3.96
CA ALA A 262 11.28 -1.36 3.83
C ALA A 262 11.70 -0.73 5.16
N VAL A 263 10.95 -0.99 6.25
CA VAL A 263 11.26 -0.51 7.60
C VAL A 263 12.54 -1.15 8.12
N HIS A 264 12.73 -2.47 7.97
CA HIS A 264 13.95 -3.16 8.41
C HIS A 264 15.20 -2.68 7.65
N LEU A 265 15.11 -2.41 6.35
CA LEU A 265 16.21 -1.79 5.60
C LEU A 265 16.52 -0.37 6.10
N THR A 266 15.47 0.38 6.47
CA THR A 266 15.59 1.73 7.03
C THR A 266 16.25 1.68 8.42
N GLU A 267 15.86 0.71 9.26
CA GLU A 267 16.44 0.46 10.58
C GLU A 267 17.89 -0.06 10.54
N ALA A 268 18.31 -0.62 9.41
CA ALA A 268 19.68 -0.99 9.12
C ALA A 268 20.52 0.19 8.56
N ASP A 269 19.99 1.42 8.64
CA ASP A 269 20.64 2.67 8.18
C ASP A 269 21.01 2.66 6.68
N ILE A 270 20.24 1.93 5.86
CA ILE A 270 20.44 1.91 4.42
C ILE A 270 19.89 3.20 3.81
N ASN A 271 20.67 3.82 2.92
CA ASN A 271 20.29 5.07 2.28
C ASN A 271 18.91 4.93 1.57
N PRO A 272 17.96 5.85 1.85
CA PRO A 272 16.62 5.82 1.26
C PRO A 272 16.56 5.75 -0.27
N VAL A 273 17.59 6.24 -0.97
CA VAL A 273 17.71 6.12 -2.43
C VAL A 273 17.81 4.65 -2.84
N TYR A 274 18.65 3.86 -2.17
CA TYR A 274 18.75 2.43 -2.44
C TYR A 274 17.47 1.69 -2.05
N ILE A 275 16.81 2.07 -0.95
CA ILE A 275 15.52 1.47 -0.55
C ILE A 275 14.45 1.74 -1.62
N ARG A 276 14.40 2.96 -2.17
CA ARG A 276 13.49 3.31 -3.28
C ARG A 276 13.74 2.41 -4.49
N ASP A 277 14.99 2.25 -4.89
CA ASP A 277 15.37 1.49 -6.09
C ASP A 277 15.13 -0.01 -5.88
N PHE A 278 15.47 -0.54 -4.69
CA PHE A 278 15.22 -1.92 -4.26
C PHE A 278 13.72 -2.28 -4.33
N LEU A 279 12.87 -1.40 -3.79
CA LEU A 279 11.42 -1.59 -3.80
C LEU A 279 10.81 -1.26 -5.17
N GLY A 280 11.44 -0.47 -6.03
CA GLY A 280 10.86 0.02 -7.27
C GLY A 280 9.73 1.02 -7.02
N HIS A 281 9.98 1.99 -6.13
CA HIS A 281 9.11 3.15 -5.92
C HIS A 281 9.41 4.24 -6.95
N THR A 282 8.36 4.80 -7.56
CA THR A 282 8.48 5.91 -8.51
C THR A 282 8.62 7.27 -7.84
N ASP A 283 8.29 7.37 -6.55
CA ASP A 283 8.33 8.62 -5.77
C ASP A 283 9.04 8.38 -4.42
N LEU A 284 9.98 9.28 -4.09
CA LEU A 284 10.70 9.30 -2.81
C LEU A 284 9.79 9.59 -1.62
N LYS A 285 8.63 10.26 -1.83
CA LYS A 285 7.64 10.51 -0.77
C LYS A 285 7.16 9.22 -0.11
N VAL A 286 7.07 8.12 -0.86
CA VAL A 286 6.67 6.82 -0.31
C VAL A 286 7.74 6.28 0.64
N THR A 287 9.01 6.52 0.34
CA THR A 287 10.14 6.10 1.19
C THR A 287 10.26 6.95 2.45
N GLN A 288 9.92 8.25 2.41
CA GLN A 288 9.90 9.12 3.59
C GLN A 288 8.92 8.66 4.68
N ILE A 289 7.87 7.91 4.31
CA ILE A 289 6.92 7.36 5.27
C ILE A 289 7.62 6.36 6.21
N TYR A 290 8.59 5.58 5.71
CA TYR A 290 9.30 4.58 6.53
C TYR A 290 10.26 5.21 7.55
N SER A 291 10.97 6.27 7.16
CA SER A 291 11.82 7.03 8.09
C SER A 291 11.00 7.64 9.24
N LYS A 292 9.75 8.03 8.98
CA LYS A 292 8.83 8.52 10.02
C LYS A 292 8.25 7.39 10.88
N ALA A 293 8.13 6.19 10.33
CA ALA A 293 7.56 5.03 11.02
C ALA A 293 8.57 4.37 11.98
N SER A 294 9.87 4.35 11.66
CA SER A 294 10.86 3.72 12.53
C SER A 294 11.07 4.50 13.84
N VAL A 295 10.61 3.91 14.94
CA VAL A 295 10.84 4.42 16.30
C VAL A 295 12.31 4.27 16.69
N LYS A 296 12.96 3.18 16.27
CA LYS A 296 14.38 2.91 16.53
C LYS A 296 15.28 4.00 15.95
N MET A 297 15.10 4.39 14.68
CA MET A 297 15.90 5.48 14.09
C MET A 297 15.71 6.81 14.82
N LYS A 298 14.48 7.14 15.25
CA LYS A 298 14.24 8.36 16.04
C LYS A 298 15.00 8.31 17.37
N ARG A 299 15.02 7.14 18.01
CA ARG A 299 15.77 6.92 19.25
C ARG A 299 17.27 7.01 19.01
N ASP A 300 17.80 6.29 18.02
CA ASP A 300 19.23 6.29 17.67
C ASP A 300 19.72 7.69 17.26
N ALA A 301 18.88 8.47 16.58
CA ALA A 301 19.19 9.87 16.24
C ALA A 301 19.24 10.79 17.47
N ILE A 302 18.36 10.57 18.46
CA ILE A 302 18.39 11.28 19.74
C ILE A 302 19.60 10.83 20.58
N GLU A 303 19.91 9.53 20.60
CA GLU A 303 21.05 8.98 21.34
C GLU A 303 22.40 9.43 20.73
N LYS A 304 22.49 9.61 19.41
CA LYS A 304 23.65 10.26 18.76
C LYS A 304 23.87 11.71 19.24
N LEU A 305 22.83 12.40 19.70
CA LEU A 305 22.94 13.73 20.31
C LEU A 305 23.34 13.67 21.81
N ALA A 306 23.18 12.52 22.48
CA ALA A 306 23.51 12.37 23.90
C ALA A 306 25.02 12.45 24.18
N GLY A 307 25.87 12.33 23.16
CA GLY A 307 27.32 12.59 23.24
C GLY A 307 27.75 14.03 22.90
N GLN A 308 26.80 14.91 22.57
CA GLN A 308 27.03 16.33 22.28
C GLN A 308 26.45 17.18 23.42
N LYS A 309 27.01 18.36 23.66
CA LYS A 309 26.51 19.29 24.68
C LYS A 309 25.08 19.70 24.31
N THR A 310 24.09 19.05 24.93
CA THR A 310 22.69 19.37 24.69
C THR A 310 22.38 20.75 25.27
N PRO A 311 21.60 21.60 24.58
CA PRO A 311 21.15 22.89 25.11
C PRO A 311 20.09 22.74 26.21
N LEU A 312 19.73 21.50 26.57
CA LEU A 312 18.80 21.18 27.64
C LEU A 312 19.52 21.34 28.99
N PRO A 313 18.86 21.91 30.01
CA PRO A 313 19.45 22.07 31.34
C PRO A 313 19.75 20.69 31.95
N GLU A 314 20.93 20.55 32.56
CA GLU A 314 21.32 19.35 33.29
C GLU A 314 20.36 19.14 34.48
N THR A 315 19.89 17.91 34.68
CA THR A 315 18.93 17.55 35.73
C THR A 315 19.41 17.88 37.15
N ASP A 316 20.72 17.99 37.37
CA ASP A 316 21.30 18.44 38.64
C ASP A 316 20.92 19.88 39.00
N SER A 317 20.52 20.70 38.02
CA SER A 317 20.00 22.05 38.25
C SER A 317 18.49 22.11 38.50
N LEU A 318 17.76 21.02 38.24
CA LEU A 318 16.31 20.93 38.43
C LEU A 318 15.92 20.35 39.81
N VAL A 319 16.87 19.78 40.55
CA VAL A 319 16.69 19.33 41.95
C VAL A 319 17.37 20.30 42.92
N LYS A 320 17.00 21.58 42.84
CA LYS A 320 17.12 22.52 43.97
C LYS A 320 15.77 23.18 44.22
N THR A 321 14.73 22.38 44.37
CA THR A 321 13.60 22.83 45.19
C THR A 321 14.10 22.90 46.63
N LYS A 322 14.40 24.12 47.11
CA LYS A 322 14.42 24.38 48.55
C LYS A 322 13.11 23.82 49.11
N ASN A 323 13.23 22.82 49.96
CA ASN A 323 12.09 22.21 50.63
C ASN A 323 11.52 23.30 51.56
N TRP A 324 10.46 23.98 51.12
CA TRP A 324 9.79 25.06 51.87
C TRP A 324 9.27 24.60 53.24
N VAL A 325 9.20 23.28 53.46
CA VAL A 325 8.91 22.63 54.74
C VAL A 325 9.97 22.96 55.81
N ASP A 326 11.22 23.24 55.42
CA ASP A 326 12.31 23.57 56.34
C ASP A 326 12.46 25.08 56.59
N ASP A 327 11.65 25.91 55.92
CA ASP A 327 11.60 27.36 56.14
C ASP A 327 10.74 27.67 57.37
N LYS A 328 11.41 27.70 58.54
CA LYS A 328 10.78 27.95 59.83
C LYS A 328 10.01 29.28 59.86
N ASP A 329 10.50 30.31 59.19
CA ASP A 329 9.85 31.62 59.19
C ASP A 329 8.54 31.59 58.38
N LEU A 330 8.54 30.87 57.25
CA LEU A 330 7.33 30.66 56.43
C LEU A 330 6.28 29.83 57.19
N MET A 331 6.69 28.78 57.89
CA MET A 331 5.77 27.93 58.67
C MET A 331 5.22 28.64 59.91
N ILE A 332 6.02 29.51 60.57
CA ILE A 332 5.55 30.36 61.66
C ILE A 332 4.51 31.37 61.16
N TRP A 333 4.78 32.02 60.01
CA TRP A 333 3.85 32.95 59.39
C TRP A 333 2.53 32.27 58.98
N LEU A 334 2.58 31.11 58.31
CA LEU A 334 1.40 30.35 57.91
C LEU A 334 0.56 29.90 59.12
N ASN A 335 1.20 29.44 60.20
CA ASN A 335 0.48 29.04 61.42
C ASN A 335 -0.09 30.22 62.22
N SER A 336 0.37 31.45 61.97
CA SER A 336 -0.20 32.66 62.57
C SER A 336 -1.49 33.13 61.90
N LEU A 337 -1.80 32.63 60.70
CA LEU A 337 -3.01 32.96 59.95
C LEU A 337 -4.14 31.99 60.30
N GLY A 338 -4.61 32.06 61.55
CA GLY A 338 -5.69 31.19 62.00
C GLY A 338 -5.91 31.15 63.51
N HIS A 339 -5.98 32.32 64.16
CA HIS A 339 -6.93 32.71 65.23
C HIS A 339 -6.49 34.02 65.88
#